data_AF-A0A7W7RB63-F1
#
_entry.id   AF-A0A7W7RB63-F1
#
_cell.length_a   1.000
_cell.length_b   1.000
_cell.length_c   1.000
_cell.angle_alpha   90.00
_cell.angle_beta   90.00
_cell.angle_gamma   90.00
#
_symmetry.space_group_name_H-M   'P 1'
#
loop_
_entity.id
_entity.type
_entity.pdbx_description
1 polymer ?
#
loop_
_entity_poly.entity_id
_entity_poly.type
_entity_poly.pdbx_seq_one_letter_code
_entity_poly.pdbx_strand_id
1 'polypeptide(L)'
;MAGLCVALAGTGLIPANAAATGAAPATTPVRTQGTDPVFTFGFTGGPQNLTIPARAVVTITVDGAGGADNTGTSCSVTGTGGTGARVVTTLPQSAVPTTVTVNVGGTGGKGCNGMGTGSAGGFNGGGSGGGISVTGFRAEGPGGGGASSVNVGSFLVVAGGGGAAGGTGGSLTGGNGGNGGTTPDATGGTAGSATGPGAAAGQGGGGGKTSTSTGGPGGAAGAVPSCAATTGAPGGGFIGTAIGTGGSGGGIDGGCAATATGAGGGGGGGYFAGGGGGAGAVNRTGTVAGGGGGGGGSSFAPPSGTGTSYAASTIGTANHNGQVIIAYTVGKPITTAMTAMPQRTRIGSPVVLSDIVCPGAGSTTRPTGTVTFTDTTTGTTLGTGRLFVPLGRCAAAGTVTAFRAAGTHTITAVYSGDSVYQDNSANPETITVTVNP
;
A
#
# COMPACT_ATOMS: atom_id res chain seq x y z
N MET A 1 -16.50 79.11 -6.24
CA MET A 1 -16.29 78.35 -4.99
C MET A 1 -16.96 76.99 -5.21
N ALA A 2 -16.30 76.06 -5.89
CA ALA A 2 -15.43 74.98 -5.37
C ALA A 2 -16.26 73.78 -4.87
N GLY A 3 -16.20 72.55 -5.37
CA GLY A 3 -15.52 71.86 -6.50
C GLY A 3 -16.37 70.59 -6.80
N LEU A 4 -16.22 69.79 -7.85
CA LEU A 4 -15.02 69.20 -8.44
C LEU A 4 -15.40 68.54 -9.78
N CYS A 5 -14.43 68.47 -10.69
CA CYS A 5 -14.51 68.24 -12.13
C CYS A 5 -15.19 66.95 -12.64
N VAL A 6 -15.91 67.11 -13.76
CA VAL A 6 -16.23 66.09 -14.77
C VAL A 6 -15.15 66.12 -15.86
N ALA A 7 -14.63 64.96 -16.25
CA ALA A 7 -13.94 64.80 -17.53
C ALA A 7 -14.23 63.40 -18.11
N LEU A 8 -14.91 63.41 -19.28
CA LEU A 8 -15.07 62.27 -20.18
C LEU A 8 -13.78 62.08 -21.00
N ALA A 9 -13.37 60.82 -21.16
CA ALA A 9 -12.71 60.24 -22.33
C ALA A 9 -12.89 58.72 -22.20
N GLY A 10 -13.14 57.89 -23.20
CA GLY A 10 -13.01 57.95 -24.64
C GLY A 10 -12.91 56.47 -25.07
N THR A 11 -13.65 56.11 -26.11
CA THR A 11 -13.89 54.75 -26.60
C THR A 11 -12.65 53.91 -26.93
N GLY A 12 -12.70 52.61 -26.60
CA GLY A 12 -11.75 51.60 -27.09
C GLY A 12 -12.42 50.24 -27.28
N LEU A 13 -12.62 49.85 -28.54
CA LEU A 13 -13.05 48.53 -29.00
C LEU A 13 -11.99 47.47 -28.64
N ILE A 14 -12.41 46.33 -28.10
CA ILE A 14 -11.56 45.18 -27.76
C ILE A 14 -11.63 44.17 -28.93
N PRO A 15 -10.52 43.81 -29.59
CA PRO A 15 -10.47 42.63 -30.44
C PRO A 15 -10.16 41.38 -29.60
N ALA A 16 -10.72 40.26 -30.05
CA ALA A 16 -10.55 38.93 -29.49
C ALA A 16 -9.08 38.47 -29.50
N ASN A 17 -8.63 37.88 -28.39
CA ASN A 17 -7.43 37.03 -28.36
C ASN A 17 -7.82 35.62 -27.96
N ALA A 18 -7.44 34.68 -28.84
CA ALA A 18 -7.57 33.25 -28.68
C ALA A 18 -6.84 32.75 -27.41
N ALA A 19 -7.43 31.73 -26.78
CA ALA A 19 -6.82 30.99 -25.69
C ALA A 19 -5.55 30.29 -26.17
N ALA A 20 -4.40 30.71 -25.65
CA ALA A 20 -3.14 30.00 -25.86
C ALA A 20 -3.09 28.78 -24.92
N THR A 21 -3.11 27.60 -25.53
CA THR A 21 -2.63 26.35 -24.95
C THR A 21 -1.16 26.50 -24.55
N GLY A 22 -0.87 26.45 -23.25
CA GLY A 22 0.49 26.44 -22.72
C GLY A 22 0.57 25.50 -21.53
N ALA A 23 1.01 24.27 -21.77
CA ALA A 23 1.40 23.34 -20.72
C ALA A 23 2.57 23.95 -19.93
N ALA A 24 2.39 24.16 -18.63
CA ALA A 24 3.48 24.54 -17.74
C ALA A 24 4.45 23.34 -17.63
N PRO A 25 5.76 23.52 -17.88
CA PRO A 25 6.74 22.46 -17.71
C PRO A 25 6.83 22.09 -16.23
N ALA A 26 6.89 20.79 -15.96
CA ALA A 26 7.12 20.23 -14.64
C ALA A 26 8.41 20.82 -14.06
N THR A 27 8.29 21.64 -13.01
CA THR A 27 9.45 22.15 -12.28
C THR A 27 10.11 20.98 -11.56
N THR A 28 11.32 20.66 -11.99
CA THR A 28 12.24 19.75 -11.32
C THR A 28 12.41 20.15 -9.85
N PRO A 29 12.25 19.22 -8.89
CA PRO A 29 12.48 19.54 -7.49
C PRO A 29 13.97 19.85 -7.27
N VAL A 30 14.24 21.02 -6.71
CA VAL A 30 15.57 21.45 -6.26
C VAL A 30 16.05 20.51 -5.16
N ARG A 31 17.17 19.83 -5.40
CA ARG A 31 17.79 18.92 -4.44
C ARG A 31 18.56 19.72 -3.39
N THR A 32 17.94 20.00 -2.25
CA THR A 32 18.69 20.37 -1.05
C THR A 32 19.45 19.17 -0.52
N GLN A 33 20.75 19.33 -0.27
CA GLN A 33 21.62 18.32 0.30
C GLN A 33 21.30 18.16 1.80
N GLY A 34 20.84 16.97 2.21
CA GLY A 34 20.85 16.58 3.63
C GLY A 34 19.51 16.21 4.29
N THR A 35 18.65 15.40 3.65
CA THR A 35 17.66 14.53 4.32
C THR A 35 17.29 13.41 3.34
N ASP A 36 17.12 12.18 3.82
CA ASP A 36 16.64 11.08 2.99
C ASP A 36 15.29 11.43 2.34
N PRO A 37 15.07 11.18 1.03
CA PRO A 37 13.82 11.52 0.37
C PRO A 37 12.59 10.84 0.99
N VAL A 38 11.54 11.63 1.24
CA VAL A 38 10.24 11.15 1.72
C VAL A 38 9.13 11.67 0.81
N PHE A 39 8.31 10.75 0.29
CA PHE A 39 7.19 11.03 -0.59
C PHE A 39 5.88 10.59 0.07
N THR A 40 4.90 11.49 0.12
CA THR A 40 3.56 11.20 0.67
C THR A 40 2.53 11.24 -0.46
N PHE A 41 1.78 10.15 -0.60
CA PHE A 41 0.73 9.97 -1.59
C PHE A 41 -0.63 9.99 -0.89
N GLY A 42 -1.47 10.95 -1.28
CA GLY A 42 -2.87 11.03 -0.87
C GLY A 42 -3.79 10.34 -1.88
N PHE A 43 -5.07 10.22 -1.52
CA PHE A 43 -6.09 9.64 -2.39
C PHE A 43 -6.38 10.52 -3.62
N THR A 44 -6.35 9.91 -4.81
CA THR A 44 -6.64 10.57 -6.10
C THR A 44 -7.71 9.87 -6.93
N GLY A 45 -8.21 8.70 -6.49
CA GLY A 45 -9.11 7.86 -7.28
C GLY A 45 -8.45 7.08 -8.43
N GLY A 46 -7.12 7.08 -8.51
CA GLY A 46 -6.36 6.36 -9.54
C GLY A 46 -4.91 6.10 -9.15
N PRO A 47 -4.17 5.31 -9.97
CA PRO A 47 -2.77 4.97 -9.71
C PRO A 47 -1.85 6.18 -9.81
N GLN A 48 -0.82 6.20 -8.96
CA GLN A 48 0.29 7.17 -8.95
C GLN A 48 1.61 6.43 -9.07
N ASN A 49 2.67 7.07 -9.58
CA ASN A 49 3.95 6.41 -9.84
C ASN A 49 5.13 7.13 -9.15
N LEU A 50 6.13 6.36 -8.72
CA LEU A 50 7.40 6.87 -8.22
C LEU A 50 8.56 6.02 -8.73
N THR A 51 9.57 6.65 -9.32
CA THR A 51 10.83 5.97 -9.64
C THR A 51 11.80 6.09 -8.47
N ILE A 52 12.09 4.95 -7.86
CA ILE A 52 13.08 4.81 -6.80
C ILE A 52 14.43 4.53 -7.47
N PRO A 53 15.51 5.24 -7.10
CA PRO A 53 16.83 4.98 -7.66
C PRO A 53 17.32 3.57 -7.28
N ALA A 54 18.24 3.04 -8.09
CA ALA A 54 18.93 1.81 -7.76
C ALA A 54 19.59 1.93 -6.38
N ARG A 55 19.65 0.81 -5.67
CA ARG A 55 20.36 0.58 -4.40
C ARG A 55 19.85 1.43 -3.24
N ALA A 56 18.64 1.97 -3.37
CA ALA A 56 17.97 2.60 -2.27
C ALA A 56 17.48 1.56 -1.26
N VAL A 57 17.68 1.80 0.03
CA VAL A 57 16.93 1.11 1.10
C VAL A 57 15.61 1.84 1.24
N VAL A 58 14.49 1.14 1.07
CA VAL A 58 13.16 1.76 0.95
C VAL A 58 12.29 1.34 2.13
N THR A 59 11.82 2.28 2.92
CA THR A 59 10.78 2.06 3.91
C THR A 59 9.45 2.54 3.35
N ILE A 60 8.47 1.63 3.30
CA ILE A 60 7.12 1.93 2.85
C ILE A 60 6.18 1.85 4.05
N THR A 61 5.39 2.91 4.25
CA THR A 61 4.23 2.92 5.17
C THR A 61 2.97 3.04 4.32
N VAL A 62 2.03 2.13 4.54
CA VAL A 62 0.78 2.05 3.78
C VAL A 62 -0.38 2.02 4.77
N ASP A 63 -1.32 2.94 4.61
CA ASP A 63 -2.55 3.05 5.38
C ASP A 63 -3.74 2.79 4.45
N GLY A 64 -4.50 1.71 4.68
CA GLY A 64 -5.75 1.41 3.98
C GLY A 64 -6.87 2.35 4.41
N ALA A 65 -7.90 2.54 3.59
CA ALA A 65 -9.01 3.43 3.93
C ALA A 65 -9.96 2.80 4.96
N GLY A 66 -10.64 3.64 5.75
CA GLY A 66 -11.71 3.17 6.63
C GLY A 66 -13.01 2.92 5.85
N GLY A 67 -13.81 2.00 6.35
CA GLY A 67 -15.17 1.80 5.89
C GLY A 67 -16.05 3.01 6.21
N ALA A 68 -17.11 3.19 5.43
CA ALA A 68 -18.06 4.27 5.69
C ALA A 68 -19.05 3.90 6.80
N ASP A 69 -19.54 4.93 7.47
CA ASP A 69 -20.73 4.90 8.31
C ASP A 69 -21.60 6.13 8.03
N ASN A 70 -22.71 6.25 8.76
CA ASN A 70 -23.68 7.31 8.52
C ASN A 70 -23.42 8.57 9.38
N THR A 71 -22.25 8.70 10.01
CA THR A 71 -21.90 9.88 10.81
C THR A 71 -22.00 11.16 9.98
N GLY A 72 -22.66 12.19 10.50
CA GLY A 72 -22.89 13.46 9.79
C GLY A 72 -23.96 13.40 8.69
N THR A 73 -24.81 12.37 8.70
CA THR A 73 -26.02 12.29 7.86
C THR A 73 -27.28 12.47 8.72
N SER A 74 -28.47 12.38 8.11
CA SER A 74 -29.75 12.45 8.81
C SER A 74 -30.09 11.20 9.63
N CYS A 75 -29.32 10.11 9.48
CA CYS A 75 -29.46 8.91 10.30
C CYS A 75 -28.77 9.13 11.65
N SER A 76 -29.56 9.37 12.70
CA SER A 76 -29.08 9.81 14.02
C SER A 76 -28.41 8.72 14.85
N VAL A 77 -28.64 7.45 14.51
CA VAL A 77 -28.00 6.27 15.12
C VAL A 77 -27.23 5.56 14.03
N THR A 78 -26.00 5.12 14.27
CA THR A 78 -25.22 4.38 13.27
C THR A 78 -24.20 3.49 13.97
N GLY A 79 -23.90 2.34 13.38
CA GLY A 79 -22.68 1.61 13.74
C GLY A 79 -21.46 2.36 13.23
N THR A 80 -20.26 1.98 13.68
CA THR A 80 -19.01 2.61 13.22
C THR A 80 -18.40 1.85 12.08
N GLY A 81 -17.89 2.56 11.07
CA GLY A 81 -17.07 1.96 10.02
C GLY A 81 -15.80 1.35 10.60
N GLY A 82 -15.33 0.24 10.03
CA GLY A 82 -14.06 -0.37 10.39
C GLY A 82 -12.88 0.52 9.99
N THR A 83 -11.81 0.47 10.77
CA THR A 83 -10.57 1.18 10.48
C THR A 83 -9.73 0.38 9.48
N GLY A 84 -9.08 1.04 8.53
CA GLY A 84 -8.09 0.41 7.65
C GLY A 84 -6.86 -0.07 8.41
N ALA A 85 -6.04 -0.90 7.77
CA ALA A 85 -4.77 -1.33 8.34
C ALA A 85 -3.67 -0.30 8.07
N ARG A 86 -2.65 -0.32 8.91
CA ARG A 86 -1.33 0.27 8.65
C ARG A 86 -0.31 -0.84 8.53
N VAL A 87 0.44 -0.84 7.43
CA VAL A 87 1.56 -1.76 7.19
C VAL A 87 2.82 -0.97 6.96
N VAL A 88 3.86 -1.29 7.72
CA VAL A 88 5.21 -0.72 7.54
C VAL A 88 6.14 -1.86 7.18
N THR A 89 6.97 -1.69 6.15
CA THR A 89 8.01 -2.66 5.79
C THR A 89 9.19 -1.97 5.13
N THR A 90 10.39 -2.50 5.31
CA THR A 90 11.60 -2.03 4.63
C THR A 90 12.05 -3.06 3.60
N LEU A 91 12.07 -2.65 2.33
CA LEU A 91 12.43 -3.48 1.21
C LEU A 91 13.95 -3.57 1.04
N PRO A 92 14.47 -4.70 0.54
CA PRO A 92 15.88 -4.83 0.17
C PRO A 92 16.23 -3.90 -0.99
N GLN A 93 17.53 -3.61 -1.13
CA GLN A 93 18.05 -2.79 -2.22
C GLN A 93 17.80 -3.45 -3.58
N SER A 94 17.26 -2.67 -4.52
CA SER A 94 17.15 -3.08 -5.92
C SER A 94 18.43 -2.75 -6.70
N ALA A 95 18.91 -3.64 -7.56
CA ALA A 95 20.11 -3.38 -8.37
C ALA A 95 19.89 -2.29 -9.45
N VAL A 96 18.64 -2.03 -9.82
CA VAL A 96 18.27 -1.10 -10.89
C VAL A 96 17.21 -0.10 -10.42
N PRO A 97 17.09 1.07 -11.05
CA PRO A 97 16.00 1.99 -10.78
C PRO A 97 14.66 1.28 -10.96
N THR A 98 13.76 1.44 -10.00
CA THR A 98 12.50 0.69 -9.93
C THR A 98 11.34 1.68 -9.89
N THR A 99 10.43 1.59 -10.86
CA THR A 99 9.19 2.39 -10.84
C THR A 99 8.10 1.61 -10.13
N VAL A 100 7.64 2.15 -9.00
CA VAL A 100 6.54 1.59 -8.23
C VAL A 100 5.22 2.25 -8.63
N THR A 101 4.15 1.46 -8.66
CA THR A 101 2.77 1.93 -8.77
C THR A 101 2.16 1.97 -7.37
N VAL A 102 1.59 3.11 -7.01
CA VAL A 102 0.96 3.40 -5.73
C VAL A 102 -0.53 3.59 -5.94
N ASN A 103 -1.34 2.77 -5.28
CA ASN A 103 -2.79 2.93 -5.20
C ASN A 103 -3.14 3.27 -3.76
N VAL A 104 -3.78 4.42 -3.55
CA VAL A 104 -4.26 4.82 -2.22
C VAL A 104 -5.74 4.49 -2.12
N GLY A 105 -6.14 3.77 -1.07
CA GLY A 105 -7.53 3.38 -0.86
C GLY A 105 -8.45 4.58 -0.65
N GLY A 106 -9.63 4.53 -1.25
CA GLY A 106 -10.71 5.47 -0.99
C GLY A 106 -11.69 4.92 0.06
N THR A 107 -12.30 5.78 0.86
CA THR A 107 -13.42 5.38 1.73
C THR A 107 -14.68 5.10 0.90
N GLY A 108 -15.60 4.30 1.43
CA GLY A 108 -16.88 4.00 0.78
C GLY A 108 -17.89 5.15 0.87
N GLY A 109 -19.01 5.01 0.15
CA GLY A 109 -20.13 5.93 0.24
C GLY A 109 -21.01 5.67 1.48
N LYS A 110 -21.67 6.71 1.97
CA LYS A 110 -22.57 6.63 3.14
C LYS A 110 -23.95 6.13 2.75
N GLY A 111 -24.48 5.17 3.53
CA GLY A 111 -25.72 4.46 3.28
C GLY A 111 -27.00 5.27 3.44
N CYS A 112 -27.00 6.35 4.23
CA CYS A 112 -28.20 7.14 4.58
C CYS A 112 -28.77 8.01 3.43
N ASN A 113 -28.91 7.46 2.22
CA ASN A 113 -29.13 8.21 1.00
C ASN A 113 -30.60 8.21 0.51
N GLY A 114 -31.42 7.23 0.90
CA GLY A 114 -32.83 7.16 0.48
C GLY A 114 -33.02 6.80 -1.00
N MET A 115 -31.98 6.33 -1.68
CA MET A 115 -31.99 5.99 -3.09
C MET A 115 -32.49 4.57 -3.36
N GLY A 116 -32.67 3.75 -2.31
CA GLY A 116 -33.04 2.34 -2.45
C GLY A 116 -31.89 1.44 -2.93
N THR A 117 -30.76 2.02 -3.31
CA THR A 117 -29.54 1.31 -3.68
C THR A 117 -28.47 1.49 -2.60
N GLY A 118 -27.76 0.40 -2.32
CA GLY A 118 -26.63 0.43 -1.41
C GLY A 118 -25.53 1.35 -1.94
N SER A 119 -24.76 1.92 -1.02
CA SER A 119 -23.72 2.88 -1.41
C SER A 119 -22.52 2.20 -2.05
N ALA A 120 -21.85 2.92 -2.95
CA ALA A 120 -20.65 2.42 -3.62
C ALA A 120 -19.52 2.10 -2.62
N GLY A 121 -18.78 1.03 -2.91
CA GLY A 121 -17.55 0.73 -2.20
C GLY A 121 -16.43 1.72 -2.52
N GLY A 122 -15.47 1.82 -1.62
CA GLY A 122 -14.30 2.68 -1.77
C GLY A 122 -13.37 2.21 -2.88
N PHE A 123 -12.68 3.17 -3.49
CA PHE A 123 -11.71 2.89 -4.56
C PHE A 123 -10.63 1.90 -4.11
N ASN A 124 -10.22 1.00 -5.02
CA ASN A 124 -9.26 -0.07 -4.79
C ASN A 124 -9.79 -1.20 -3.90
N GLY A 125 -10.99 -1.69 -4.24
CA GLY A 125 -11.50 -2.97 -3.76
C GLY A 125 -12.55 -2.91 -2.65
N GLY A 126 -13.08 -1.75 -2.26
CA GLY A 126 -14.20 -1.71 -1.32
C GLY A 126 -15.48 -2.33 -1.91
N GLY A 127 -16.24 -3.08 -1.10
CA GLY A 127 -17.54 -3.63 -1.47
C GLY A 127 -18.66 -2.61 -1.30
N SER A 128 -19.71 -2.71 -2.12
CA SER A 128 -20.90 -1.87 -1.99
C SER A 128 -21.74 -2.28 -0.77
N GLY A 129 -22.47 -1.34 -0.18
CA GLY A 129 -23.50 -1.67 0.80
C GLY A 129 -24.71 -2.36 0.18
N GLY A 130 -25.61 -2.87 1.03
CA GLY A 130 -26.89 -3.44 0.61
C GLY A 130 -27.95 -2.37 0.35
N GLY A 131 -28.83 -2.63 -0.62
CA GLY A 131 -29.97 -1.76 -0.96
C GLY A 131 -31.29 -2.17 -0.30
N ILE A 132 -32.32 -1.39 -0.56
CA ILE A 132 -33.69 -1.62 -0.10
C ILE A 132 -34.62 -1.40 -1.30
N SER A 133 -35.52 -2.33 -1.60
CA SER A 133 -36.39 -2.28 -2.80
C SER A 133 -37.41 -1.12 -2.83
N VAL A 134 -37.35 -0.18 -1.89
CA VAL A 134 -38.22 0.99 -1.78
C VAL A 134 -37.38 2.26 -1.57
N THR A 135 -37.71 3.32 -2.32
CA THR A 135 -37.01 4.61 -2.24
C THR A 135 -37.56 5.47 -1.10
N GLY A 136 -36.78 6.44 -0.64
CA GLY A 136 -37.14 7.39 0.42
C GLY A 136 -36.86 6.92 1.85
N PHE A 137 -36.44 5.66 2.04
CA PHE A 137 -36.05 5.12 3.34
C PHE A 137 -34.54 5.17 3.52
N ARG A 138 -34.07 5.73 4.64
CA ARG A 138 -32.64 5.93 4.91
C ARG A 138 -32.07 4.79 5.74
N ALA A 139 -32.10 3.59 5.18
CA ALA A 139 -31.68 2.36 5.87
C ALA A 139 -30.70 1.51 5.03
N GLU A 140 -30.23 2.06 3.91
CA GLU A 140 -29.27 1.39 3.03
C GLU A 140 -27.90 1.25 3.69
N GLY A 141 -27.15 0.24 3.25
CA GLY A 141 -25.82 -0.05 3.73
C GLY A 141 -24.79 0.95 3.19
N PRO A 142 -23.87 1.44 4.03
CA PRO A 142 -22.67 2.12 3.56
C PRO A 142 -21.69 1.15 2.87
N GLY A 143 -20.78 1.70 2.07
CA GLY A 143 -19.74 0.97 1.35
C GLY A 143 -18.46 0.76 2.17
N GLY A 144 -17.78 -0.35 1.91
CA GLY A 144 -16.51 -0.68 2.56
C GLY A 144 -15.35 0.18 2.04
N GLY A 145 -14.30 0.35 2.84
CA GLY A 145 -13.09 1.08 2.48
C GLY A 145 -12.20 0.25 1.55
N GLY A 146 -11.51 0.92 0.64
CA GLY A 146 -10.54 0.27 -0.24
C GLY A 146 -9.17 0.07 0.41
N ALA A 147 -8.39 -0.85 -0.15
CA ALA A 147 -7.02 -1.08 0.28
C ALA A 147 -6.08 -0.01 -0.26
N SER A 148 -4.95 0.20 0.41
CA SER A 148 -3.81 0.91 -0.16
C SER A 148 -2.73 -0.12 -0.53
N SER A 149 -2.05 0.07 -1.65
CA SER A 149 -1.03 -0.86 -2.13
C SER A 149 0.10 -0.21 -2.90
N VAL A 150 1.26 -0.85 -2.86
CA VAL A 150 2.43 -0.52 -3.68
C VAL A 150 2.86 -1.78 -4.43
N ASN A 151 3.13 -1.67 -5.73
CA ASN A 151 3.50 -2.81 -6.57
C ASN A 151 4.49 -2.44 -7.69
N VAL A 152 5.18 -3.45 -8.22
CA VAL A 152 6.14 -3.36 -9.34
C VAL A 152 5.88 -4.44 -10.39
N GLY A 153 4.60 -4.76 -10.63
CA GLY A 153 4.16 -5.96 -11.37
C GLY A 153 3.79 -7.14 -10.45
N SER A 154 4.21 -7.07 -9.18
CA SER A 154 3.70 -7.85 -8.06
C SER A 154 3.61 -6.96 -6.82
N PHE A 155 2.76 -7.31 -5.85
CA PHE A 155 2.60 -6.50 -4.64
C PHE A 155 3.89 -6.48 -3.80
N LEU A 156 4.32 -5.28 -3.45
CA LEU A 156 5.36 -5.03 -2.46
C LEU A 156 4.77 -4.90 -1.06
N VAL A 157 3.56 -4.34 -0.96
CA VAL A 157 2.82 -4.21 0.30
C VAL A 157 1.35 -3.88 0.00
N VAL A 158 0.45 -4.40 0.83
CA VAL A 158 -0.98 -4.10 0.83
C VAL A 158 -1.43 -3.86 2.27
N ALA A 159 -2.08 -2.73 2.52
CA ALA A 159 -2.81 -2.49 3.75
C ALA A 159 -4.31 -2.57 3.47
N GLY A 160 -4.99 -3.53 4.09
CA GLY A 160 -6.41 -3.77 3.87
C GLY A 160 -7.29 -2.62 4.36
N GLY A 161 -8.39 -2.37 3.65
CA GLY A 161 -9.42 -1.41 4.02
C GLY A 161 -10.37 -1.96 5.09
N GLY A 162 -11.02 -1.06 5.83
CA GLY A 162 -12.04 -1.42 6.81
C GLY A 162 -13.39 -1.76 6.16
N GLY A 163 -14.15 -2.66 6.79
CA GLY A 163 -15.54 -2.93 6.40
C GLY A 163 -16.48 -1.79 6.79
N ALA A 164 -17.60 -1.64 6.10
CA ALA A 164 -18.59 -0.62 6.40
C ALA A 164 -19.45 -0.99 7.62
N ALA A 165 -20.07 0.01 8.24
CA ALA A 165 -21.14 -0.24 9.21
C ALA A 165 -22.37 -0.89 8.54
N GLY A 166 -23.25 -1.50 9.33
CA GLY A 166 -24.57 -1.91 8.89
C GLY A 166 -25.53 -0.72 8.78
N GLY A 167 -26.48 -0.80 7.86
CA GLY A 167 -27.61 0.10 7.77
C GLY A 167 -28.51 0.04 9.01
N THR A 168 -29.22 1.14 9.26
CA THR A 168 -29.99 1.36 10.49
C THR A 168 -31.44 0.99 10.30
N GLY A 169 -31.97 0.14 11.19
CA GLY A 169 -33.40 -0.17 11.23
C GLY A 169 -34.11 0.77 12.21
N GLY A 170 -34.71 1.85 11.71
CA GLY A 170 -35.32 2.87 12.56
C GLY A 170 -34.33 3.47 13.57
N SER A 171 -34.61 3.32 14.87
CA SER A 171 -33.79 3.86 15.97
C SER A 171 -32.68 2.92 16.46
N LEU A 172 -32.43 1.79 15.80
CA LEU A 172 -31.34 0.87 16.17
C LEU A 172 -30.11 1.01 15.28
N THR A 173 -28.95 0.87 15.92
CA THR A 173 -27.65 0.83 15.25
C THR A 173 -27.49 -0.46 14.45
N GLY A 174 -26.97 -0.34 13.23
CA GLY A 174 -26.39 -1.48 12.53
C GLY A 174 -25.09 -1.95 13.20
N GLY A 175 -24.58 -3.09 12.74
CA GLY A 175 -23.32 -3.63 13.23
C GLY A 175 -22.12 -2.76 12.84
N ASN A 176 -21.07 -2.78 13.64
CA ASN A 176 -19.79 -2.14 13.32
C ASN A 176 -19.05 -2.93 12.24
N GLY A 177 -18.32 -2.20 11.38
CA GLY A 177 -17.44 -2.78 10.38
C GLY A 177 -16.17 -3.38 10.99
N GLY A 178 -15.65 -4.43 10.36
CA GLY A 178 -14.39 -5.06 10.73
C GLY A 178 -13.19 -4.21 10.33
N ASN A 179 -12.16 -4.18 11.17
CA ASN A 179 -10.89 -3.53 10.84
C ASN A 179 -10.13 -4.33 9.78
N GLY A 180 -9.38 -3.61 8.92
CA GLY A 180 -8.40 -4.20 8.02
C GLY A 180 -7.33 -4.99 8.78
N GLY A 181 -6.51 -5.75 8.05
CA GLY A 181 -5.48 -6.61 8.64
C GLY A 181 -4.46 -5.88 9.52
N THR A 182 -4.72 -5.81 10.83
CA THR A 182 -3.79 -5.35 11.89
C THR A 182 -2.85 -6.46 12.36
N THR A 183 -3.15 -7.69 11.96
CA THR A 183 -2.18 -8.76 11.65
C THR A 183 -2.30 -9.01 10.13
N PRO A 184 -1.57 -9.93 9.48
CA PRO A 184 -1.86 -10.24 8.07
C PRO A 184 -3.35 -10.49 7.79
N ASP A 185 -4.08 -10.97 8.80
CA ASP A 185 -5.52 -11.24 8.74
C ASP A 185 -6.37 -10.10 9.29
N ALA A 186 -7.49 -9.86 8.61
CA ALA A 186 -8.50 -8.88 9.02
C ALA A 186 -9.49 -9.43 10.04
N THR A 187 -10.29 -8.53 10.60
CA THR A 187 -11.37 -8.85 11.53
C THR A 187 -12.73 -8.81 10.85
N GLY A 188 -13.67 -9.62 11.35
CA GLY A 188 -15.05 -9.58 10.90
C GLY A 188 -15.79 -8.35 11.41
N GLY A 189 -16.86 -7.98 10.71
CA GLY A 189 -17.85 -7.05 11.22
C GLY A 189 -18.70 -7.70 12.32
N THR A 190 -19.47 -6.88 13.02
CA THR A 190 -20.38 -7.33 14.08
C THR A 190 -21.81 -7.42 13.55
N ALA A 191 -22.63 -8.19 14.26
CA ALA A 191 -24.06 -8.25 14.00
C ALA A 191 -24.75 -6.91 14.30
N GLY A 192 -25.86 -6.64 13.61
CA GLY A 192 -26.75 -5.55 13.98
C GLY A 192 -27.50 -5.83 15.29
N SER A 193 -28.35 -4.89 15.70
CA SER A 193 -29.27 -5.08 16.84
C SER A 193 -30.69 -5.37 16.35
N ALA A 194 -31.49 -6.08 17.14
CA ALA A 194 -32.90 -6.32 16.85
C ALA A 194 -33.76 -6.27 18.12
N THR A 195 -35.02 -5.86 17.97
CA THR A 195 -36.00 -5.83 19.08
C THR A 195 -37.35 -6.36 18.62
N GLY A 196 -38.04 -7.06 19.52
CA GLY A 196 -39.36 -7.65 19.30
C GLY A 196 -39.34 -9.12 18.83
N PRO A 197 -40.42 -9.87 19.07
CA PRO A 197 -40.50 -11.32 18.79
C PRO A 197 -40.48 -11.69 17.29
N GLY A 198 -40.59 -10.69 16.41
CA GLY A 198 -40.61 -10.85 14.96
C GLY A 198 -39.44 -10.18 14.24
N ALA A 199 -38.32 -9.92 14.94
CA ALA A 199 -37.15 -9.24 14.40
C ALA A 199 -35.88 -10.07 14.56
N ALA A 200 -35.02 -10.08 13.53
CA ALA A 200 -33.71 -10.70 13.56
C ALA A 200 -32.66 -9.77 12.93
N ALA A 201 -31.53 -9.62 13.61
CA ALA A 201 -30.43 -8.80 13.12
C ALA A 201 -29.68 -9.49 11.98
N GLY A 202 -29.13 -8.67 11.08
CA GLY A 202 -28.16 -9.17 10.10
C GLY A 202 -26.83 -9.49 10.79
N GLN A 203 -26.20 -10.60 10.39
CA GLN A 203 -24.89 -10.99 10.92
C GLN A 203 -23.76 -10.24 10.22
N GLY A 204 -22.66 -10.00 10.95
CA GLY A 204 -21.48 -9.38 10.39
C GLY A 204 -20.77 -10.26 9.35
N GLY A 205 -20.16 -9.64 8.34
CA GLY A 205 -19.30 -10.33 7.38
C GLY A 205 -17.95 -10.70 7.99
N GLY A 206 -17.35 -11.81 7.56
CA GLY A 206 -16.03 -12.22 8.01
C GLY A 206 -14.91 -11.37 7.41
N GLY A 207 -13.79 -11.23 8.12
CA GLY A 207 -12.60 -10.56 7.61
C GLY A 207 -11.81 -11.46 6.65
N GLY A 208 -11.19 -10.86 5.63
CA GLY A 208 -10.28 -11.57 4.74
C GLY A 208 -9.04 -12.09 5.49
N LYS A 209 -8.47 -13.19 5.00
CA LYS A 209 -7.36 -13.90 5.63
C LYS A 209 -6.22 -14.12 4.65
N THR A 210 -5.07 -13.53 4.95
CA THR A 210 -3.81 -13.81 4.24
C THR A 210 -3.23 -15.14 4.67
N SER A 211 -3.40 -15.53 5.94
CA SER A 211 -2.86 -16.78 6.49
C SER A 211 -3.45 -18.04 5.84
N THR A 212 -4.73 -18.00 5.48
CA THR A 212 -5.45 -19.10 4.83
C THR A 212 -5.70 -18.85 3.34
N SER A 213 -5.28 -17.71 2.80
CA SER A 213 -5.53 -17.30 1.42
C SER A 213 -7.01 -17.30 1.04
N THR A 214 -7.88 -16.78 1.91
CA THR A 214 -9.33 -16.79 1.71
C THR A 214 -9.94 -15.42 1.93
N GLY A 215 -10.85 -15.04 1.04
CA GLY A 215 -11.76 -13.92 1.28
C GLY A 215 -12.69 -14.19 2.46
N GLY A 216 -13.18 -13.12 3.07
CA GLY A 216 -14.10 -13.21 4.19
C GLY A 216 -15.47 -13.75 3.76
N PRO A 217 -16.10 -14.66 4.52
CA PRO A 217 -17.46 -15.10 4.24
C PRO A 217 -18.46 -13.94 4.39
N GLY A 218 -19.53 -13.98 3.61
CA GLY A 218 -20.65 -13.06 3.77
C GLY A 218 -21.44 -13.32 5.06
N GLY A 219 -21.98 -12.25 5.64
CA GLY A 219 -22.83 -12.33 6.83
C GLY A 219 -24.21 -12.90 6.49
N ALA A 220 -24.71 -13.80 7.34
CA ALA A 220 -26.05 -14.35 7.21
C ALA A 220 -27.12 -13.24 7.39
N ALA A 221 -28.22 -13.36 6.65
CA ALA A 221 -29.38 -12.49 6.82
C ALA A 221 -30.12 -12.81 8.12
N GLY A 222 -30.85 -11.83 8.66
CA GLY A 222 -31.83 -12.07 9.71
C GLY A 222 -32.92 -13.03 9.20
N ALA A 223 -33.24 -14.05 9.99
CA ALA A 223 -34.24 -15.06 9.64
C ALA A 223 -35.51 -14.88 10.46
N VAL A 224 -36.57 -14.37 9.84
CA VAL A 224 -37.93 -14.32 10.43
C VAL A 224 -38.96 -14.84 9.42
N PRO A 225 -40.03 -15.52 9.87
CA PRO A 225 -41.03 -16.10 8.95
C PRO A 225 -41.68 -15.04 8.05
N SER A 226 -41.93 -15.43 6.79
CA SER A 226 -42.61 -14.63 5.76
C SER A 226 -41.87 -13.38 5.28
N CYS A 227 -40.59 -13.26 5.63
CA CYS A 227 -39.72 -12.14 5.27
C CYS A 227 -38.52 -12.62 4.46
N ALA A 228 -38.22 -11.93 3.37
CA ALA A 228 -37.05 -12.18 2.54
C ALA A 228 -36.00 -11.08 2.77
N ALA A 229 -34.84 -11.49 3.27
CA ALA A 229 -33.64 -10.68 3.45
C ALA A 229 -32.44 -11.46 2.90
N THR A 230 -31.47 -10.78 2.31
CA THR A 230 -30.35 -11.44 1.64
C THR A 230 -29.08 -11.43 2.48
N THR A 231 -28.29 -12.49 2.32
CA THR A 231 -26.96 -12.60 2.93
C THR A 231 -26.00 -11.64 2.25
N GLY A 232 -24.99 -11.18 2.96
CA GLY A 232 -23.86 -10.49 2.32
C GLY A 232 -23.12 -11.43 1.38
N ALA A 233 -22.46 -10.88 0.36
CA ALA A 233 -21.59 -11.64 -0.52
C ALA A 233 -20.21 -11.90 0.14
N PRO A 234 -19.51 -12.97 -0.23
CA PRO A 234 -18.13 -13.19 0.20
C PRO A 234 -17.17 -12.17 -0.44
N GLY A 235 -16.03 -11.93 0.21
CA GLY A 235 -14.93 -11.16 -0.36
C GLY A 235 -14.12 -11.98 -1.38
N GLY A 236 -13.56 -11.31 -2.37
CA GLY A 236 -12.68 -11.90 -3.38
C GLY A 236 -11.19 -11.92 -2.99
N GLY A 237 -10.39 -12.70 -3.73
CA GLY A 237 -8.93 -12.65 -3.68
C GLY A 237 -8.34 -11.69 -4.73
N PHE A 238 -7.04 -11.43 -4.63
CA PHE A 238 -6.29 -10.63 -5.59
C PHE A 238 -5.99 -11.40 -6.89
N ILE A 239 -5.79 -10.69 -8.00
CA ILE A 239 -5.34 -11.26 -9.28
C ILE A 239 -4.25 -10.35 -9.86
N GLY A 240 -3.02 -10.87 -9.96
CA GLY A 240 -1.87 -10.06 -10.36
C GLY A 240 -1.65 -8.90 -9.37
N THR A 241 -1.83 -7.66 -9.86
CA THR A 241 -1.74 -6.43 -9.05
C THR A 241 -3.10 -5.80 -8.76
N ALA A 242 -4.21 -6.47 -9.12
CA ALA A 242 -5.55 -6.06 -8.75
C ALA A 242 -5.89 -6.56 -7.34
N ILE A 243 -6.30 -5.63 -6.47
CA ILE A 243 -6.70 -5.91 -5.08
C ILE A 243 -7.99 -6.72 -5.04
N GLY A 244 -8.13 -7.59 -4.04
CA GLY A 244 -9.35 -8.33 -3.79
C GLY A 244 -10.53 -7.40 -3.48
N THR A 245 -11.66 -7.65 -4.11
CA THR A 245 -12.88 -6.85 -3.96
C THR A 245 -13.72 -7.33 -2.78
N GLY A 246 -14.11 -6.41 -1.91
CA GLY A 246 -14.98 -6.66 -0.77
C GLY A 246 -16.36 -7.14 -1.22
N GLY A 247 -16.97 -8.01 -0.41
CA GLY A 247 -18.31 -8.51 -0.65
C GLY A 247 -19.36 -7.40 -0.52
N SER A 248 -20.38 -7.44 -1.36
CA SER A 248 -21.54 -6.56 -1.24
C SER A 248 -22.36 -6.87 0.01
N GLY A 249 -22.91 -5.85 0.66
CA GLY A 249 -23.86 -6.02 1.75
C GLY A 249 -25.19 -6.64 1.28
N GLY A 250 -25.87 -7.37 2.17
CA GLY A 250 -27.19 -7.92 1.91
C GLY A 250 -28.27 -6.83 1.83
N GLY A 251 -29.17 -6.95 0.85
CA GLY A 251 -30.33 -6.10 0.67
C GLY A 251 -31.66 -6.69 1.20
N ILE A 252 -32.71 -5.87 1.12
CA ILE A 252 -34.06 -6.16 1.61
C ILE A 252 -35.07 -6.12 0.44
N ASP A 253 -35.70 -7.26 0.12
CA ASP A 253 -36.50 -7.46 -1.10
C ASP A 253 -38.01 -7.14 -0.94
N GLY A 254 -38.40 -6.31 0.03
CA GLY A 254 -39.77 -5.78 0.16
C GLY A 254 -40.82 -6.68 0.85
N GLY A 255 -40.49 -7.93 1.19
CA GLY A 255 -41.36 -8.81 2.01
C GLY A 255 -41.33 -8.51 3.53
N CYS A 256 -40.51 -7.54 3.94
CA CYS A 256 -40.27 -7.15 5.34
C CYS A 256 -40.83 -5.74 5.61
N ALA A 257 -40.95 -5.37 6.88
CA ALA A 257 -41.17 -3.98 7.27
C ALA A 257 -39.92 -3.13 6.92
N ALA A 258 -39.86 -2.64 5.68
CA ALA A 258 -38.69 -1.92 5.13
C ALA A 258 -38.37 -0.63 5.89
N THR A 259 -39.36 0.00 6.54
CA THR A 259 -39.20 1.16 7.41
C THR A 259 -38.44 0.88 8.71
N ALA A 260 -38.34 -0.40 9.09
CA ALA A 260 -37.83 -0.85 10.38
C ALA A 260 -36.57 -1.73 10.25
N THR A 261 -36.06 -1.92 9.04
CA THR A 261 -35.03 -2.91 8.73
C THR A 261 -33.82 -2.25 8.06
N GLY A 262 -32.61 -2.54 8.54
CA GLY A 262 -31.35 -2.06 7.97
C GLY A 262 -30.69 -3.07 7.03
N ALA A 263 -30.12 -2.57 5.92
CA ALA A 263 -29.35 -3.38 4.98
C ALA A 263 -27.91 -3.61 5.48
N GLY A 264 -27.22 -4.61 4.93
CA GLY A 264 -25.85 -4.97 5.33
C GLY A 264 -24.79 -3.99 4.81
N GLY A 265 -23.68 -3.85 5.55
CA GLY A 265 -22.53 -3.05 5.13
C GLY A 265 -21.63 -3.76 4.11
N GLY A 266 -20.95 -3.00 3.25
CA GLY A 266 -19.96 -3.55 2.31
C GLY A 266 -18.66 -3.99 2.98
N GLY A 267 -18.03 -5.06 2.45
CA GLY A 267 -16.72 -5.54 2.93
C GLY A 267 -15.56 -4.62 2.50
N GLY A 268 -14.47 -4.61 3.27
CA GLY A 268 -13.25 -3.87 2.94
C GLY A 268 -12.40 -4.57 1.88
N GLY A 269 -11.75 -3.80 1.02
CA GLY A 269 -10.79 -4.31 0.04
C GLY A 269 -9.48 -4.76 0.69
N GLY A 270 -8.77 -5.71 0.10
CA GLY A 270 -7.52 -6.20 0.68
C GLY A 270 -6.81 -7.21 -0.19
N TYR A 271 -5.70 -7.76 0.31
CA TYR A 271 -5.02 -8.86 -0.38
C TYR A 271 -5.99 -10.04 -0.56
N PHE A 272 -6.72 -10.36 0.51
CA PHE A 272 -8.02 -11.02 0.45
C PHE A 272 -9.05 -10.11 1.08
N ALA A 273 -10.16 -9.87 0.40
CA ALA A 273 -11.14 -8.90 0.84
C ALA A 273 -12.06 -9.44 1.94
N GLY A 274 -12.71 -8.54 2.69
CA GLY A 274 -13.74 -8.90 3.65
C GLY A 274 -15.08 -9.21 2.99
N GLY A 275 -15.90 -10.03 3.66
CA GLY A 275 -17.28 -10.29 3.24
C GLY A 275 -18.23 -9.15 3.61
N GLY A 276 -19.32 -8.99 2.86
CA GLY A 276 -20.39 -8.05 3.20
C GLY A 276 -21.21 -8.53 4.40
N GLY A 277 -21.81 -7.61 5.14
CA GLY A 277 -22.76 -7.95 6.22
C GLY A 277 -24.11 -8.39 5.67
N GLY A 278 -24.86 -9.18 6.44
CA GLY A 278 -26.23 -9.57 6.10
C GLY A 278 -27.26 -8.47 6.38
N ALA A 279 -28.38 -8.48 5.67
CA ALA A 279 -29.52 -7.63 6.00
C ALA A 279 -30.22 -8.08 7.28
N GLY A 280 -30.79 -7.14 8.04
CA GLY A 280 -31.77 -7.46 9.08
C GLY A 280 -33.10 -7.95 8.48
N ALA A 281 -34.00 -8.43 9.34
CA ALA A 281 -35.36 -8.77 8.93
C ALA A 281 -36.37 -8.48 10.04
N VAL A 282 -37.53 -7.94 9.67
CA VAL A 282 -38.63 -7.60 10.59
C VAL A 282 -39.96 -7.98 9.95
N ASN A 283 -40.74 -8.84 10.61
CA ASN A 283 -42.11 -9.18 10.23
C ASN A 283 -43.14 -8.30 10.98
N ARG A 284 -44.45 -8.61 10.86
CA ARG A 284 -45.53 -7.79 11.45
C ARG A 284 -45.54 -7.71 12.99
N THR A 285 -44.83 -8.58 13.70
CA THR A 285 -44.75 -8.58 15.17
C THR A 285 -43.40 -8.05 15.70
N GLY A 286 -42.45 -7.79 14.80
CA GLY A 286 -41.16 -7.18 15.15
C GLY A 286 -41.22 -5.67 15.15
N THR A 287 -40.29 -5.03 15.88
CA THR A 287 -40.23 -3.57 15.97
C THR A 287 -39.17 -2.98 15.04
N VAL A 288 -37.91 -3.40 15.17
CA VAL A 288 -36.79 -2.90 14.35
C VAL A 288 -35.61 -3.88 14.35
N ALA A 289 -34.85 -3.93 13.24
CA ALA A 289 -33.61 -4.69 13.11
C ALA A 289 -32.56 -3.97 12.25
N GLY A 290 -31.32 -3.91 12.70
CA GLY A 290 -30.18 -3.39 11.95
C GLY A 290 -29.51 -4.45 11.08
N GLY A 291 -28.83 -4.00 10.03
CA GLY A 291 -27.96 -4.86 9.22
C GLY A 291 -26.64 -5.14 9.92
N GLY A 292 -25.97 -6.22 9.51
CA GLY A 292 -24.61 -6.53 9.96
C GLY A 292 -23.57 -5.63 9.30
N GLY A 293 -22.46 -5.38 9.99
CA GLY A 293 -21.30 -4.69 9.43
C GLY A 293 -20.50 -5.58 8.47
N GLY A 294 -19.83 -4.99 7.49
CA GLY A 294 -18.92 -5.71 6.60
C GLY A 294 -17.62 -6.08 7.31
N GLY A 295 -16.95 -7.16 6.87
CA GLY A 295 -15.62 -7.53 7.34
C GLY A 295 -14.52 -6.67 6.71
N GLY A 296 -13.37 -6.55 7.39
CA GLY A 296 -12.20 -5.85 6.84
C GLY A 296 -11.44 -6.70 5.81
N GLY A 297 -10.65 -6.04 4.96
CA GLY A 297 -9.73 -6.69 4.04
C GLY A 297 -8.38 -7.01 4.68
N SER A 298 -7.76 -8.11 4.26
CA SER A 298 -6.48 -8.59 4.78
C SER A 298 -5.31 -7.77 4.25
N SER A 299 -4.19 -7.83 4.98
CA SER A 299 -2.96 -7.11 4.67
C SER A 299 -1.87 -8.07 4.20
N PHE A 300 -0.87 -7.54 3.49
CA PHE A 300 0.24 -8.32 2.97
C PHE A 300 1.54 -7.51 2.96
N ALA A 301 2.64 -8.15 3.35
CA ALA A 301 4.00 -7.72 3.05
C ALA A 301 4.86 -8.98 2.83
N PRO A 302 5.82 -8.94 1.90
CA PRO A 302 6.62 -10.11 1.55
C PRO A 302 7.59 -10.48 2.67
N PRO A 303 7.96 -11.78 2.80
CA PRO A 303 8.94 -12.23 3.79
C PRO A 303 10.34 -11.63 3.60
N SER A 304 10.66 -11.14 2.40
CA SER A 304 11.93 -10.47 2.10
C SER A 304 12.04 -9.07 2.69
N GLY A 305 10.92 -8.49 3.16
CA GLY A 305 10.92 -7.22 3.87
C GLY A 305 11.41 -7.37 5.32
N THR A 306 12.13 -6.38 5.82
CA THR A 306 12.60 -6.31 7.22
C THR A 306 11.83 -5.27 8.01
N GLY A 307 11.77 -5.43 9.34
CA GLY A 307 11.05 -4.50 10.22
C GLY A 307 9.55 -4.42 9.96
N THR A 308 8.96 -5.48 9.39
CA THR A 308 7.56 -5.50 9.00
C THR A 308 6.65 -5.44 10.23
N SER A 309 5.70 -4.51 10.23
CA SER A 309 4.69 -4.38 11.28
C SER A 309 3.31 -4.10 10.70
N TYR A 310 2.29 -4.55 11.44
CA TYR A 310 0.88 -4.38 11.14
C TYR A 310 0.20 -3.71 12.33
N ALA A 311 -0.66 -2.74 12.08
CA ALA A 311 -1.42 -2.03 13.11
C ALA A 311 -2.75 -1.51 12.54
N ALA A 312 -3.61 -0.96 13.40
CA ALA A 312 -4.73 -0.16 12.93
C ALA A 312 -4.23 1.19 12.39
N SER A 313 -4.82 1.67 11.30
CA SER A 313 -4.47 2.98 10.75
C SER A 313 -5.04 4.11 11.61
N THR A 314 -4.23 5.12 11.89
CA THR A 314 -4.69 6.38 12.47
C THR A 314 -5.15 7.39 11.41
N ILE A 315 -4.94 7.07 10.13
CA ILE A 315 -5.29 7.90 8.98
C ILE A 315 -6.61 7.41 8.38
N GLY A 316 -6.64 6.13 7.97
CA GLY A 316 -7.81 5.47 7.41
C GLY A 316 -8.81 5.02 8.47
N THR A 317 -9.24 5.95 9.33
CA THR A 317 -10.36 5.74 10.24
C THR A 317 -11.69 5.78 9.49
N ALA A 318 -12.80 5.48 10.16
CA ALA A 318 -14.13 5.48 9.53
C ALA A 318 -14.38 6.78 8.73
N ASN A 319 -14.88 6.64 7.50
CA ASN A 319 -15.09 7.73 6.53
C ASN A 319 -13.84 8.48 6.06
N HIS A 320 -12.64 7.98 6.32
CA HIS A 320 -11.39 8.61 5.87
C HIS A 320 -10.65 7.73 4.86
N ASN A 321 -10.01 8.39 3.89
CA ASN A 321 -9.18 7.75 2.88
C ASN A 321 -7.87 7.23 3.50
N GLY A 322 -7.18 6.38 2.74
CA GLY A 322 -5.84 5.92 3.08
C GLY A 322 -4.74 6.94 2.77
N GLN A 323 -3.51 6.51 2.99
CA GLN A 323 -2.29 7.23 2.64
C GLN A 323 -1.17 6.23 2.34
N VAL A 324 -0.20 6.63 1.51
CA VAL A 324 1.06 5.90 1.36
C VAL A 324 2.23 6.85 1.55
N ILE A 325 3.22 6.44 2.33
CA ILE A 325 4.49 7.15 2.49
C ILE A 325 5.61 6.23 2.02
N ILE A 326 6.44 6.73 1.10
CA ILE A 326 7.66 6.04 0.65
C ILE A 326 8.84 6.91 1.04
N ALA A 327 9.66 6.40 1.95
CA ALA A 327 10.95 6.97 2.30
C ALA A 327 12.04 6.08 1.75
N TYR A 328 13.11 6.66 1.22
CA TYR A 328 14.26 5.86 0.84
C TYR A 328 15.59 6.57 1.13
N THR A 329 16.61 5.78 1.41
CA THR A 329 17.97 6.26 1.60
C THR A 329 18.85 5.63 0.53
N VAL A 330 19.77 6.40 -0.04
CA VAL A 330 20.75 5.89 -1.02
C VAL A 330 22.11 6.00 -0.35
N GLY A 331 22.85 4.90 -0.27
CA GLY A 331 24.18 4.93 0.34
C GLY A 331 25.10 5.91 -0.39
N LYS A 332 26.12 6.39 0.31
CA LYS A 332 27.09 7.33 -0.25
C LYS A 332 28.00 6.61 -1.29
N PRO A 333 28.50 7.34 -2.30
CA PRO A 333 29.44 6.76 -3.26
C PRO A 333 30.78 6.43 -2.59
N ILE A 334 31.50 5.50 -3.20
CA ILE A 334 32.86 5.09 -2.85
C ILE A 334 33.76 5.13 -4.09
N THR A 335 35.07 5.16 -3.89
CA THR A 335 36.08 4.93 -4.93
C THR A 335 36.88 3.69 -4.56
N THR A 336 37.08 2.78 -5.50
CA THR A 336 37.90 1.57 -5.31
C THR A 336 39.22 1.67 -6.07
N ALA A 337 40.20 0.87 -5.67
CA ALA A 337 41.47 0.74 -6.37
C ALA A 337 42.02 -0.69 -6.16
N MET A 338 41.93 -1.49 -7.22
CA MET A 338 42.31 -2.88 -7.29
C MET A 338 43.73 -3.03 -7.85
N THR A 339 44.49 -3.93 -7.23
CA THR A 339 45.84 -4.31 -7.66
C THR A 339 45.99 -5.83 -7.65
N ALA A 340 46.78 -6.34 -8.60
CA ALA A 340 47.17 -7.74 -8.68
C ALA A 340 48.71 -7.82 -8.75
N MET A 341 49.33 -8.59 -7.85
CA MET A 341 50.78 -8.67 -7.77
C MET A 341 51.26 -10.13 -7.69
N PRO A 342 52.01 -10.62 -8.69
CA PRO A 342 52.33 -9.97 -9.97
C PRO A 342 51.15 -9.99 -10.98
N GLN A 343 51.09 -9.04 -11.91
CA GLN A 343 50.10 -9.04 -13.00
C GLN A 343 50.42 -10.03 -14.13
N ARG A 344 51.67 -10.50 -14.21
CA ARG A 344 52.07 -11.65 -15.03
C ARG A 344 52.58 -12.75 -14.12
N THR A 345 52.00 -13.93 -14.23
CA THR A 345 52.32 -15.08 -13.37
C THR A 345 52.47 -16.35 -14.21
N ARG A 346 52.77 -17.48 -13.56
CA ARG A 346 52.72 -18.82 -14.15
C ARG A 346 51.58 -19.64 -13.53
N ILE A 347 51.17 -20.71 -14.21
CA ILE A 347 50.22 -21.67 -13.66
C ILE A 347 50.67 -22.11 -12.25
N GLY A 348 49.73 -22.12 -11.31
CA GLY A 348 49.97 -22.53 -9.92
C GLY A 348 50.78 -21.55 -9.06
N SER A 349 51.32 -20.47 -9.62
CA SER A 349 52.04 -19.45 -8.86
C SER A 349 51.07 -18.51 -8.14
N PRO A 350 51.38 -18.09 -6.89
CA PRO A 350 50.49 -17.23 -6.12
C PRO A 350 50.40 -15.82 -6.72
N VAL A 351 49.20 -15.27 -6.71
CA VAL A 351 48.89 -13.87 -7.04
C VAL A 351 48.17 -13.26 -5.86
N VAL A 352 48.67 -12.14 -5.37
CA VAL A 352 47.99 -11.35 -4.34
C VAL A 352 47.06 -10.38 -5.05
N LEU A 353 45.78 -10.45 -4.70
CA LEU A 353 44.77 -9.48 -5.10
C LEU A 353 44.48 -8.58 -3.90
N SER A 354 44.50 -7.27 -4.10
CA SER A 354 44.16 -6.30 -3.07
C SER A 354 43.25 -5.24 -3.67
N ASP A 355 42.28 -4.79 -2.90
CA ASP A 355 41.39 -3.68 -3.24
C ASP A 355 41.31 -2.70 -2.08
N ILE A 356 41.38 -1.41 -2.41
CA ILE A 356 41.28 -0.30 -1.46
C ILE A 356 39.95 0.40 -1.69
N VAL A 357 39.11 0.45 -0.66
CA VAL A 357 37.81 1.12 -0.71
C VAL A 357 37.90 2.42 0.10
N CYS A 358 37.70 3.54 -0.59
CA CYS A 358 37.70 4.88 -0.01
C CYS A 358 36.31 5.52 -0.08
N PRO A 359 35.95 6.37 0.90
CA PRO A 359 34.78 7.23 0.80
C PRO A 359 34.84 8.13 -0.43
N GLY A 360 33.72 8.29 -1.12
CA GLY A 360 33.56 9.33 -2.13
C GLY A 360 33.54 10.74 -1.50
N ALA A 361 33.55 11.77 -2.34
CA ALA A 361 33.59 13.16 -1.92
C ALA A 361 32.47 13.49 -0.90
N GLY A 362 32.83 14.20 0.17
CA GLY A 362 31.89 14.65 1.21
C GLY A 362 31.59 13.65 2.33
N SER A 363 32.31 12.52 2.41
CA SER A 363 32.19 11.59 3.54
C SER A 363 33.53 11.30 4.21
N THR A 364 33.50 11.09 5.53
CA THR A 364 34.71 10.90 6.35
C THR A 364 34.75 9.55 7.05
N THR A 365 33.62 8.85 7.11
CA THR A 365 33.49 7.53 7.77
C THR A 365 34.25 6.49 6.98
N ARG A 366 35.08 5.68 7.61
CA ARG A 366 35.82 4.63 6.89
C ARG A 366 34.87 3.51 6.43
N PRO A 367 34.95 3.04 5.17
CA PRO A 367 34.13 1.93 4.69
C PRO A 367 34.45 0.63 5.44
N THR A 368 33.42 -0.17 5.66
CA THR A 368 33.44 -1.48 6.31
C THR A 368 32.79 -2.51 5.40
N GLY A 369 32.88 -3.81 5.70
CA GLY A 369 32.30 -4.87 4.86
C GLY A 369 33.37 -5.74 4.20
N THR A 370 33.10 -6.24 3.00
CA THR A 370 33.96 -7.20 2.29
C THR A 370 34.18 -6.82 0.84
N VAL A 371 35.28 -7.30 0.26
CA VAL A 371 35.53 -7.30 -1.19
C VAL A 371 35.61 -8.74 -1.68
N THR A 372 34.82 -9.10 -2.70
CA THR A 372 34.87 -10.40 -3.37
C THR A 372 35.58 -10.27 -4.71
N PHE A 373 36.56 -11.14 -4.95
CA PHE A 373 37.33 -11.21 -6.18
C PHE A 373 36.86 -12.38 -7.05
N THR A 374 36.52 -12.11 -8.31
CA THR A 374 36.00 -13.11 -9.24
C THR A 374 36.74 -13.06 -10.56
N ASP A 375 37.23 -14.20 -11.03
CA ASP A 375 37.69 -14.34 -12.41
C ASP A 375 36.47 -14.49 -13.33
N THR A 376 36.14 -13.44 -14.05
CA THR A 376 35.00 -13.41 -14.97
C THR A 376 35.26 -14.17 -16.26
N THR A 377 36.52 -14.48 -16.59
CA THR A 377 36.86 -15.32 -17.74
C THR A 377 36.40 -16.77 -17.50
N THR A 378 36.52 -17.24 -16.25
CA THR A 378 36.14 -18.61 -15.86
C THR A 378 34.85 -18.68 -15.04
N GLY A 379 34.33 -17.55 -14.57
CA GLY A 379 33.20 -17.49 -13.65
C GLY A 379 33.54 -17.93 -12.22
N THR A 380 34.82 -18.04 -11.85
CA THR A 380 35.25 -18.58 -10.56
C THR A 380 35.50 -17.47 -9.53
N THR A 381 34.92 -17.61 -8.33
CA THR A 381 35.26 -16.75 -7.19
C THR A 381 36.63 -17.14 -6.64
N LEU A 382 37.56 -16.20 -6.66
CA LEU A 382 38.95 -16.39 -6.24
C LEU A 382 39.16 -16.16 -4.75
N GLY A 383 38.25 -15.43 -4.09
CA GLY A 383 38.25 -15.22 -2.65
C GLY A 383 37.45 -14.00 -2.21
N THR A 384 37.22 -13.89 -0.90
CA THR A 384 36.53 -12.76 -0.27
C THR A 384 37.33 -12.28 0.93
N GLY A 385 37.73 -11.01 0.92
CA GLY A 385 38.47 -10.36 2.00
C GLY A 385 37.61 -9.36 2.77
N ARG A 386 37.76 -9.27 4.09
CA ARG A 386 37.15 -8.19 4.88
C ARG A 386 37.98 -6.92 4.77
N LEU A 387 37.31 -5.76 4.73
CA LEU A 387 37.96 -4.45 4.87
C LEU A 387 38.47 -4.30 6.30
N PHE A 388 39.75 -4.63 6.52
CA PHE A 388 40.35 -4.67 7.86
C PHE A 388 41.57 -3.77 8.00
N VAL A 389 42.34 -3.55 6.92
CA VAL A 389 43.56 -2.73 6.97
C VAL A 389 43.17 -1.24 6.83
N PRO A 390 43.31 -0.41 7.86
CA PRO A 390 42.96 1.00 7.77
C PRO A 390 44.04 1.78 7.00
N LEU A 391 43.63 2.58 6.03
CA LEU A 391 44.49 3.45 5.21
C LEU A 391 43.93 4.88 5.25
N GLY A 392 44.12 5.55 6.38
CA GLY A 392 43.47 6.83 6.66
C GLY A 392 41.95 6.69 6.71
N ARG A 393 41.26 7.32 5.75
CA ARG A 393 39.79 7.20 5.58
C ARG A 393 39.36 6.00 4.75
N CYS A 394 40.30 5.31 4.12
CA CYS A 394 40.05 4.12 3.33
C CYS A 394 40.28 2.86 4.15
N ALA A 395 39.83 1.72 3.64
CA ALA A 395 40.18 0.41 4.14
C ALA A 395 40.59 -0.51 2.98
N ALA A 396 41.47 -1.48 3.23
CA ALA A 396 41.85 -2.47 2.23
C ALA A 396 41.40 -3.89 2.62
N ALA A 397 41.10 -4.67 1.59
CA ALA A 397 40.83 -6.10 1.64
C ALA A 397 41.68 -6.79 0.58
N GLY A 398 42.13 -8.01 0.86
CA GLY A 398 42.92 -8.78 -0.11
C GLY A 398 42.75 -10.28 0.06
N THR A 399 43.15 -11.01 -0.96
CA THR A 399 43.20 -12.48 -0.98
C THR A 399 44.42 -12.96 -1.77
N VAL A 400 44.87 -14.19 -1.52
CA VAL A 400 45.90 -14.86 -2.31
C VAL A 400 45.24 -15.97 -3.10
N THR A 401 45.52 -16.03 -4.40
CA THR A 401 44.93 -17.02 -5.31
C THR A 401 45.98 -17.59 -6.26
N ALA A 402 45.64 -18.64 -7.00
CA ALA A 402 46.49 -19.23 -8.03
C ALA A 402 45.63 -19.72 -9.20
N PHE A 403 46.12 -19.48 -10.42
CA PHE A 403 45.40 -19.81 -11.65
C PHE A 403 45.77 -21.21 -12.15
N ARG A 404 44.79 -21.92 -12.71
CA ARG A 404 44.94 -23.31 -13.20
C ARG A 404 45.06 -23.43 -14.71
N ALA A 405 44.74 -22.37 -15.44
CA ALA A 405 44.82 -22.31 -16.90
C ALA A 405 45.76 -21.17 -17.31
N ALA A 406 46.51 -21.38 -18.39
CA ALA A 406 47.23 -20.29 -19.04
C ALA A 406 46.26 -19.41 -19.82
N GLY A 407 46.63 -18.15 -20.03
CA GLY A 407 45.86 -17.18 -20.78
C GLY A 407 45.64 -15.87 -20.02
N THR A 408 44.72 -15.07 -20.54
CA THR A 408 44.37 -13.76 -19.98
C THR A 408 43.12 -13.90 -19.12
N HIS A 409 43.24 -13.61 -17.84
CA HIS A 409 42.14 -13.62 -16.88
C HIS A 409 41.70 -12.20 -16.53
N THR A 410 40.39 -11.94 -16.65
CA THR A 410 39.78 -10.66 -16.26
C THR A 410 39.15 -10.81 -14.88
N ILE A 411 39.76 -10.15 -13.89
CA ILE A 411 39.33 -10.25 -12.49
C ILE A 411 38.50 -9.02 -12.13
N THR A 412 37.36 -9.24 -11.49
CA THR A 412 36.56 -8.19 -10.87
C THR A 412 36.74 -8.15 -9.36
N ALA A 413 36.66 -6.94 -8.78
CA ALA A 413 36.55 -6.72 -7.34
C ALA A 413 35.20 -6.06 -7.00
N VAL A 414 34.43 -6.71 -6.13
CA VAL A 414 33.12 -6.24 -5.67
C VAL A 414 33.13 -5.96 -4.18
N TYR A 415 33.11 -4.69 -3.80
CA TYR A 415 32.81 -4.22 -2.46
C TYR A 415 31.33 -4.45 -2.12
N SER A 416 31.02 -4.99 -0.94
CA SER A 416 29.67 -5.37 -0.50
C SER A 416 28.76 -4.20 -0.11
N GLY A 417 29.29 -2.98 0.03
CA GLY A 417 28.58 -1.90 0.73
C GLY A 417 28.60 -2.05 2.25
N ASP A 418 28.08 -1.04 2.93
CA ASP A 418 27.81 -1.03 4.38
C ASP A 418 26.62 -0.10 4.72
N SER A 419 26.40 0.18 6.01
CA SER A 419 25.32 1.07 6.47
C SER A 419 25.42 2.52 5.97
N VAL A 420 26.58 2.93 5.42
CA VAL A 420 26.86 4.29 4.96
C VAL A 420 27.07 4.32 3.45
N TYR A 421 27.72 3.31 2.88
CA TYR A 421 28.21 3.29 1.50
C TYR A 421 27.59 2.19 0.66
N GLN A 422 27.46 2.46 -0.64
CA GLN A 422 26.92 1.48 -1.60
C GLN A 422 27.98 0.48 -2.04
N ASP A 423 27.55 -0.72 -2.42
CA ASP A 423 28.36 -1.69 -3.13
C ASP A 423 28.75 -1.17 -4.54
N ASN A 424 29.74 -1.79 -5.19
CA ASN A 424 30.14 -1.45 -6.57
C ASN A 424 29.78 -2.55 -7.60
N SER A 425 28.89 -3.49 -7.27
CA SER A 425 28.57 -4.65 -8.14
C SER A 425 28.03 -4.31 -9.54
N ALA A 426 27.38 -3.15 -9.72
CA ALA A 426 26.87 -2.68 -11.02
C ALA A 426 27.96 -2.20 -11.98
N ASN A 427 29.10 -1.75 -11.44
CA ASN A 427 30.27 -1.36 -12.21
C ASN A 427 31.52 -1.77 -11.41
N PRO A 428 31.78 -3.08 -11.30
CA PRO A 428 32.88 -3.58 -10.51
C PRO A 428 34.19 -3.17 -11.16
N GLU A 429 35.20 -2.95 -10.34
CA GLU A 429 36.54 -2.68 -10.87
C GLU A 429 37.08 -3.92 -11.57
N THR A 430 37.86 -3.73 -12.63
CA THR A 430 38.44 -4.82 -13.42
C THR A 430 39.95 -4.68 -13.51
N ILE A 431 40.66 -5.80 -13.42
CA ILE A 431 42.08 -5.89 -13.71
C ILE A 431 42.39 -7.16 -14.48
N THR A 432 43.40 -7.08 -15.35
CA THR A 432 43.85 -8.22 -16.14
C THR A 432 45.07 -8.87 -15.53
N VAL A 433 45.06 -10.21 -15.43
CA VAL A 433 46.21 -11.03 -15.04
C VAL A 433 46.56 -11.97 -16.20
N THR A 434 47.81 -11.96 -16.65
CA THR A 434 48.30 -12.89 -17.67
C THR A 434 49.00 -14.07 -17.02
N VAL A 435 48.54 -15.28 -17.35
CA VAL A 435 49.08 -16.54 -16.82
C VAL A 435 49.82 -17.26 -17.93
N ASN A 436 51.13 -17.43 -17.75
CA ASN A 436 51.98 -18.19 -18.65
C ASN A 436 52.01 -19.68 -18.25
N PRO A 437 52.35 -20.57 -19.19
CA PRO A 437 52.57 -21.99 -18.89
C PRO A 437 53.59 -22.24 -17.76
#